data_AF-L0RVB9-F1
#
_entry.id   AF-L0RVB9-F1
#
_cell.length_a   1.000
_cell.length_b   1.000
_cell.length_c   1.000
_cell.angle_alpha   90.00
_cell.angle_beta   90.00
_cell.angle_gamma   90.00
#
_symmetry.space_group_name_H-M   'P 1'
#
loop_
_entity.id
_entity.type
_entity.pdbx_description
1 polymer ?
#
loop_
_entity_poly.entity_id
_entity_poly.type
_entity_poly.pdbx_seq_one_letter_code
_entity_poly.pdbx_strand_id
1 'polypeptide(L)'
;MRVARLKWFLKIKKDLNSMQMEITIRKLQEYLKNRYKDRNDSVRLLTKLIEEVGEVAEAINISKGWKPKKDGVSLAEELWDVIHYVVALASINDIDLTEVILKKDEEASKRYKHPINLKEFIEGKPYIFPEKTK
;
A
#
# COMPACT_ATOMS: atom_id res chain seq x y z
N MET A 1 -9.86 -27.96 35.54
CA MET A 1 -10.83 -27.29 34.65
C MET A 1 -10.69 -25.76 34.55
N ARG A 2 -10.41 -25.01 35.63
CA ARG A 2 -10.32 -23.52 35.60
C ARG A 2 -9.21 -22.96 34.69
N VAL A 3 -8.03 -23.59 34.65
CA VAL A 3 -6.88 -23.12 33.85
C VAL A 3 -7.13 -23.24 32.34
N ALA A 4 -7.79 -24.31 31.88
CA ALA A 4 -8.12 -24.49 30.47
C ALA A 4 -9.14 -23.46 29.98
N ARG A 5 -10.16 -23.15 30.81
CA ARG A 5 -11.14 -22.10 30.52
C ARG A 5 -10.50 -20.70 30.52
N LEU A 6 -9.53 -20.45 31.41
CA LEU A 6 -8.76 -19.20 31.42
C LEU A 6 -7.85 -19.05 30.19
N LYS A 7 -7.14 -20.12 29.80
CA LYS A 7 -6.30 -20.14 28.60
C LYS A 7 -7.12 -19.96 27.32
N TRP A 8 -8.28 -20.60 27.24
CA TRP A 8 -9.23 -20.43 26.12
C TRP A 8 -9.77 -18.99 26.07
N PHE A 9 -10.14 -18.41 27.21
CA PHE A 9 -10.61 -17.04 27.30
C PHE A 9 -9.51 -16.02 26.95
N LEU A 10 -8.27 -16.24 27.38
CA LEU A 10 -7.11 -15.42 27.02
C LEU A 10 -6.75 -15.53 25.53
N LYS A 11 -6.87 -16.74 24.95
CA LYS A 11 -6.71 -16.95 23.50
C LYS A 11 -7.77 -16.19 22.72
N ILE A 12 -9.04 -16.34 23.08
CA ILE A 12 -10.15 -15.58 22.49
C ILE A 12 -9.95 -14.08 22.64
N LYS A 13 -9.54 -13.59 23.82
CA LYS A 13 -9.28 -12.16 24.04
C LYS A 13 -8.08 -11.65 23.24
N LYS A 14 -7.05 -12.49 23.01
CA LYS A 14 -5.92 -12.19 22.12
C LYS A 14 -6.37 -12.15 20.66
N ASP A 15 -7.22 -13.10 20.25
CA ASP A 15 -7.77 -13.21 18.90
C ASP A 15 -8.83 -12.10 18.62
N LEU A 16 -9.51 -11.59 19.64
CA LEU A 16 -10.37 -10.39 19.60
C LEU A 16 -9.57 -9.08 19.64
N ASN A 17 -8.50 -9.02 20.44
CA ASN A 17 -7.56 -7.88 20.42
C ASN A 17 -6.68 -7.87 19.16
N SER A 18 -6.67 -8.96 18.39
CA SER A 18 -6.18 -9.00 17.01
C SER A 18 -7.26 -8.67 16.00
N MET A 19 -8.29 -7.87 16.37
CA MET A 19 -8.87 -6.91 15.42
C MET A 19 -7.72 -6.03 14.93
N GLN A 20 -6.99 -6.53 13.93
CA GLN A 20 -5.80 -5.93 13.36
C GLN A 20 -6.15 -4.51 12.93
N MET A 21 -5.36 -3.54 13.38
CA MET A 21 -5.42 -2.21 12.80
C MET A 21 -4.98 -2.31 11.35
N GLU A 22 -5.95 -2.45 10.46
CA GLU A 22 -5.73 -2.39 9.03
C GLU A 22 -5.74 -0.93 8.56
N ILE A 23 -4.67 -0.56 7.86
CA ILE A 23 -4.57 0.72 7.18
C ILE A 23 -5.28 0.57 5.83
N THR A 24 -6.24 1.45 5.56
CA THR A 24 -6.85 1.57 4.23
C THR A 24 -6.30 2.80 3.52
N ILE A 25 -6.30 2.78 2.18
CA ILE A 25 -5.90 3.95 1.39
C ILE A 25 -6.74 5.18 1.76
N ARG A 26 -8.05 5.02 2.00
CA ARG A 26 -8.92 6.11 2.45
C ARG A 26 -8.46 6.72 3.78
N LYS A 27 -8.20 5.91 4.80
CA LYS A 27 -7.70 6.40 6.10
C LYS A 27 -6.33 7.09 5.96
N LEU A 28 -5.46 6.54 5.11
CA LEU A 28 -4.16 7.15 4.84
C LEU A 28 -4.34 8.51 4.13
N GLN A 29 -5.24 8.60 3.15
CA GLN A 29 -5.52 9.85 2.44
C GLN A 29 -6.07 10.92 3.38
N GLU A 30 -7.01 10.57 4.27
CA GLU A 30 -7.56 11.46 5.30
C GLU A 30 -6.48 11.96 6.26
N TYR A 31 -5.61 11.06 6.74
CA TYR A 31 -4.49 11.41 7.61
C TYR A 31 -3.52 12.38 6.92
N LEU A 32 -3.09 12.08 5.69
CA LEU A 32 -2.12 12.90 4.97
C LEU A 32 -2.72 14.25 4.53
N LYS A 33 -4.00 14.28 4.17
CA LYS A 33 -4.71 15.55 3.91
C LYS A 33 -4.65 16.47 5.12
N ASN A 34 -4.91 15.95 6.31
CA ASN A 34 -4.82 16.72 7.56
C ASN A 34 -3.37 17.11 7.91
N ARG A 35 -2.41 16.21 7.70
CA ARG A 35 -0.98 16.45 7.96
C ARG A 35 -0.42 17.58 7.09
N TYR A 36 -0.87 17.69 5.85
CA TYR A 36 -0.37 18.66 4.86
C TYR A 36 -1.32 19.82 4.57
N LYS A 37 -2.41 19.97 5.33
CA LYS A 37 -3.46 20.99 5.11
C LYS A 37 -2.92 22.44 5.00
N ASP A 38 -1.91 22.78 5.80
CA ASP A 38 -1.32 24.13 5.86
C ASP A 38 -0.11 24.27 4.93
N ARG A 39 0.16 23.24 4.14
CA ARG A 39 1.41 23.00 3.43
C ARG A 39 1.15 22.70 1.96
N ASN A 40 0.06 23.25 1.39
CA ASN A 40 -0.46 23.03 0.02
C ASN A 40 0.56 23.39 -1.08
N ASP A 41 1.62 22.62 -1.15
CA ASP A 41 2.80 22.83 -1.97
C ASP A 41 3.10 21.49 -2.63
N SER A 42 2.34 21.23 -3.70
CA SER A 42 2.49 20.06 -4.56
C SER A 42 3.91 19.98 -5.15
N VAL A 43 4.58 21.12 -5.35
CA VAL A 43 5.95 21.14 -5.87
C VAL A 43 6.91 20.54 -4.85
N ARG A 44 6.87 20.95 -3.58
CA ARG A 44 7.72 20.39 -2.54
C ARG A 44 7.46 18.90 -2.31
N LEU A 45 6.19 18.45 -2.33
CA LEU A 45 5.87 17.03 -2.22
C LEU A 45 6.37 16.23 -3.43
N LEU A 46 6.31 16.80 -4.62
CA LEU A 46 6.88 16.21 -5.83
C LEU A 46 8.40 16.11 -5.76
N THR A 47 9.10 17.15 -5.26
CA THR A 47 10.54 17.11 -5.03
C THR A 47 10.92 15.97 -4.10
N LYS A 48 10.21 15.85 -2.96
CA LYS A 48 10.41 14.73 -2.04
C LYS A 48 10.17 13.37 -2.72
N LEU A 49 9.07 13.22 -3.46
CA LEU A 49 8.81 11.98 -4.21
C LEU A 49 9.97 11.59 -5.14
N ILE A 50 10.54 12.56 -5.86
CA ILE A 50 11.66 12.31 -6.78
C ILE A 50 12.92 11.88 -6.00
N GLU A 51 13.18 12.48 -4.84
CA GLU A 51 14.25 12.06 -3.94
C GLU A 51 14.07 10.59 -3.52
N GLU A 52 12.88 10.23 -3.02
CA GLU A 52 12.63 8.85 -2.54
C GLU A 52 12.72 7.81 -3.66
N VAL A 53 12.34 8.16 -4.90
CA VAL A 53 12.56 7.29 -6.06
C VAL A 53 14.06 7.07 -6.32
N GLY A 54 14.89 8.08 -6.10
CA GLY A 54 16.35 7.97 -6.14
C GLY A 54 16.88 7.04 -5.05
N GLU A 55 16.33 7.11 -3.83
CA GLU A 55 16.70 6.24 -2.71
C GLU A 55 16.30 4.78 -2.96
N VAL A 56 15.11 4.52 -3.53
CA VAL A 56 14.72 3.19 -4.01
C VAL A 56 15.72 2.65 -5.03
N ALA A 57 16.14 3.48 -5.99
CA ALA A 57 17.13 3.07 -6.99
C ALA A 57 18.49 2.75 -6.33
N GLU A 58 18.92 3.51 -5.33
CA GLU A 58 20.13 3.21 -4.54
C GLU A 58 20.00 1.88 -3.79
N ALA A 59 18.88 1.65 -3.08
CA ALA A 59 18.62 0.43 -2.35
C ALA A 59 18.65 -0.81 -3.26
N ILE A 60 18.04 -0.73 -4.45
CA ILE A 60 18.09 -1.81 -5.44
C ILE A 60 19.52 -2.04 -5.93
N ASN A 61 20.27 -0.98 -6.28
CA ASN A 61 21.64 -1.10 -6.77
C ASN A 61 22.58 -1.73 -5.73
N ILE A 62 22.41 -1.39 -4.45
CA ILE A 62 23.12 -2.03 -3.34
C ILE A 62 22.71 -3.50 -3.23
N SER A 63 21.41 -3.82 -3.32
CA SER A 63 20.92 -5.21 -3.26
C SER A 63 21.46 -6.09 -4.40
N LYS A 64 21.76 -5.50 -5.56
CA LYS A 64 22.33 -6.16 -6.74
C LYS A 64 23.87 -6.19 -6.74
N GLY A 65 24.52 -5.57 -5.75
CA GLY A 65 25.98 -5.52 -5.65
C GLY A 65 26.65 -4.56 -6.65
N TRP A 66 25.88 -3.66 -7.26
CA TRP A 66 26.42 -2.63 -8.18
C TRP A 66 27.00 -1.43 -7.43
N LYS A 67 26.59 -1.24 -6.17
CA LYS A 67 27.13 -0.26 -5.23
C LYS A 67 27.58 -0.96 -3.95
N PRO A 68 28.56 -0.40 -3.21
CA PRO A 68 28.95 -0.92 -1.91
C PRO A 68 27.78 -0.88 -0.92
N LYS A 69 27.80 -1.77 0.08
CA LYS A 69 26.83 -1.72 1.18
C LYS A 69 26.96 -0.38 1.92
N LYS A 70 25.81 0.18 2.29
CA LYS A 70 25.68 1.41 3.06
C LYS A 70 24.71 1.15 4.21
N ASP A 71 25.11 1.52 5.41
CA ASP A 71 24.26 1.36 6.59
C ASP A 71 23.05 2.29 6.51
N GLY A 72 21.91 1.81 7.01
CA GLY A 72 20.66 2.58 7.03
C GLY A 72 19.89 2.60 5.71
N VAL A 73 20.31 1.88 4.66
CA VAL A 73 19.53 1.75 3.43
C VAL A 73 18.57 0.56 3.51
N SER A 74 17.27 0.83 3.43
CA SER A 74 16.22 -0.19 3.53
C SER A 74 15.23 -0.08 2.38
N LEU A 75 15.23 -1.04 1.44
CA LEU A 75 14.30 -1.04 0.31
C LEU A 75 12.82 -0.96 0.75
N ALA A 76 12.48 -1.55 1.90
CA ALA A 76 11.12 -1.49 2.41
C ALA A 76 10.71 -0.08 2.89
N GLU A 77 11.64 0.65 3.51
CA GLU A 77 11.42 2.03 3.96
C GLU A 77 11.34 2.97 2.76
N GLU A 78 12.25 2.86 1.79
CA GLU A 78 12.23 3.71 0.59
C GLU A 78 10.97 3.49 -0.26
N LEU A 79 10.52 2.24 -0.40
CA LEU A 79 9.27 1.93 -1.11
C LEU A 79 8.06 2.53 -0.38
N TRP A 80 8.09 2.52 0.96
CA TRP A 80 7.06 3.17 1.75
C TRP A 80 7.08 4.69 1.54
N ASP A 81 8.25 5.32 1.52
CA ASP A 81 8.34 6.78 1.35
C ASP A 81 7.84 7.22 -0.03
N VAL A 82 8.10 6.44 -1.08
CA VAL A 82 7.46 6.63 -2.39
C VAL A 82 5.92 6.55 -2.29
N ILE A 83 5.38 5.51 -1.64
CA ILE A 83 3.93 5.37 -1.44
C ILE A 83 3.38 6.57 -0.65
N HIS A 84 4.05 6.97 0.42
CA HIS A 84 3.65 8.08 1.28
C HIS A 84 3.49 9.37 0.49
N TYR A 85 4.49 9.76 -0.32
CA TYR A 85 4.41 11.00 -1.09
C TYR A 85 3.43 10.93 -2.26
N VAL A 86 3.24 9.75 -2.88
CA VAL A 86 2.18 9.56 -3.89
C VAL A 86 0.79 9.77 -3.27
N VAL A 87 0.53 9.16 -2.11
CA VAL A 87 -0.76 9.31 -1.44
C VAL A 87 -0.94 10.74 -0.91
N ALA A 88 0.12 11.37 -0.39
CA ALA A 88 0.08 12.76 0.05
C ALA A 88 -0.26 13.72 -1.09
N LEU A 89 0.37 13.55 -2.26
CA LEU A 89 0.06 14.34 -3.46
C LEU A 89 -1.40 14.17 -3.87
N ALA A 90 -1.91 12.94 -3.92
CA ALA A 90 -3.31 12.71 -4.22
C ALA A 90 -4.23 13.38 -3.20
N SER A 91 -3.91 13.28 -1.91
CA SER A 91 -4.69 13.88 -0.82
C SER A 91 -4.79 15.40 -0.88
N ILE A 92 -3.69 16.11 -1.15
CA ILE A 92 -3.70 17.58 -1.18
C ILE A 92 -4.30 18.15 -2.46
N ASN A 93 -4.35 17.36 -3.53
CA ASN A 93 -4.96 17.74 -4.81
C ASN A 93 -6.40 17.20 -4.97
N ASP A 94 -7.03 16.77 -3.87
CA ASP A 94 -8.41 16.27 -3.84
C ASP A 94 -8.69 15.12 -4.83
N ILE A 95 -7.70 14.25 -5.04
CA ILE A 95 -7.82 13.07 -5.90
C ILE A 95 -8.29 11.88 -5.04
N ASP A 96 -9.42 11.27 -5.38
CA ASP A 96 -9.86 10.00 -4.76
C ASP A 96 -9.08 8.82 -5.37
N LEU A 97 -8.08 8.31 -4.63
CA LEU A 97 -7.31 7.16 -5.09
C LEU A 97 -8.13 5.87 -5.14
N THR A 98 -9.14 5.72 -4.28
CA THR A 98 -10.00 4.54 -4.30
C THR A 98 -10.73 4.45 -5.64
N GLU A 99 -11.33 5.57 -6.07
CA GLU A 99 -12.00 5.66 -7.37
C GLU A 99 -11.03 5.41 -8.53
N VAL A 100 -9.87 6.09 -8.53
CA VAL A 100 -8.87 5.96 -9.61
C VAL A 100 -8.35 4.54 -9.73
N ILE A 101 -8.03 3.87 -8.61
CA ILE A 101 -7.52 2.50 -8.58
C ILE A 101 -8.57 1.54 -9.16
N LEU A 102 -9.82 1.62 -8.68
CA LEU A 102 -10.90 0.74 -9.16
C LEU A 102 -11.17 0.91 -10.65
N LYS A 103 -11.23 2.16 -11.13
CA LYS A 103 -11.46 2.46 -12.54
C LYS A 103 -10.32 1.97 -13.43
N LYS A 104 -9.06 2.23 -13.04
CA LYS A 104 -7.88 1.83 -13.83
C LYS A 104 -7.73 0.32 -13.91
N ASP A 105 -8.01 -0.39 -12.82
CA ASP A 105 -7.98 -1.84 -12.82
C ASP A 105 -9.09 -2.43 -13.71
N GLU A 106 -10.30 -1.88 -13.66
CA GLU A 106 -11.40 -2.32 -14.54
C GLU A 106 -11.06 -2.11 -16.03
N GLU A 107 -10.48 -0.96 -16.38
CA GLU A 107 -9.99 -0.67 -17.74
C GLU A 107 -8.90 -1.67 -18.17
N ALA A 108 -7.94 -1.96 -17.30
CA ALA A 108 -6.85 -2.91 -17.57
C ALA A 108 -7.38 -4.34 -17.72
N SER A 109 -8.30 -4.75 -16.85
CA SER A 109 -8.95 -6.06 -16.88
C SER A 109 -9.66 -6.29 -18.21
N LYS A 110 -10.41 -5.31 -18.72
CA LYS A 110 -11.03 -5.37 -20.06
C LYS A 110 -10.00 -5.43 -21.18
N ARG A 111 -8.96 -4.58 -21.12
CA ARG A 111 -7.93 -4.48 -22.16
C ARG A 111 -7.11 -5.77 -22.30
N TYR A 112 -6.75 -6.38 -21.18
CA TYR A 112 -5.89 -7.57 -21.13
C TYR A 112 -6.66 -8.86 -20.88
N LYS A 113 -7.99 -8.81 -20.92
CA LYS A 113 -8.90 -9.96 -20.75
C LYS A 113 -8.62 -10.74 -19.47
N HIS A 114 -8.43 -10.02 -18.36
CA HIS A 114 -8.28 -10.67 -17.06
C HIS A 114 -9.59 -11.37 -16.66
N PRO A 115 -9.51 -12.51 -15.95
CA PRO A 115 -10.69 -13.30 -15.60
C PRO A 115 -11.62 -12.56 -14.63
N ILE A 116 -11.06 -11.72 -13.75
CA ILE A 116 -11.80 -10.83 -12.86
C ILE A 116 -11.04 -9.50 -12.72
N ASN A 117 -11.73 -8.44 -12.29
CA ASN A 117 -11.12 -7.18 -11.86
C ASN A 117 -11.07 -7.06 -10.32
N LEU A 118 -10.40 -6.03 -9.82
CA LEU A 118 -10.22 -5.75 -8.39
C LEU A 118 -11.55 -5.57 -7.65
N LYS A 119 -12.53 -4.90 -8.26
CA LYS A 119 -13.85 -4.72 -7.65
C LYS A 119 -14.53 -6.07 -7.42
N GLU A 120 -14.53 -6.91 -8.45
CA GLU A 120 -15.08 -8.27 -8.36
C GLU A 120 -14.36 -9.14 -7.33
N PHE A 121 -13.03 -9.01 -7.24
CA PHE A 121 -12.23 -9.70 -6.23
C PHE A 121 -12.62 -9.29 -4.81
N ILE A 122 -12.78 -7.98 -4.56
CA ILE A 122 -13.21 -7.44 -3.26
C ILE A 122 -14.64 -7.87 -2.91
N GLU A 123 -15.52 -7.98 -3.91
CA GLU A 123 -16.90 -8.49 -3.77
C GLU A 123 -16.96 -10.01 -3.53
N GLY A 124 -15.81 -10.70 -3.50
CA GLY A 124 -15.70 -12.10 -3.14
C GLY A 124 -15.66 -13.07 -4.31
N LYS A 125 -15.53 -12.59 -5.56
CA LYS A 125 -15.27 -13.49 -6.69
C LYS A 125 -13.84 -14.04 -6.58
N PRO A 126 -13.65 -15.37 -6.58
CA PRO A 126 -12.32 -15.94 -6.44
C PRO A 126 -11.46 -15.61 -7.67
N TYR A 127 -10.19 -15.32 -7.45
CA TYR A 127 -9.23 -15.19 -8.55
C TYR A 127 -8.92 -16.57 -9.11
N ILE A 128 -9.43 -16.86 -10.31
CA ILE A 128 -9.18 -18.12 -11.03
C ILE A 128 -8.02 -17.86 -11.99
N PHE A 129 -6.88 -18.52 -11.76
CA PHE A 129 -5.79 -18.50 -12.72
C PHE A 129 -6.26 -19.14 -14.02
N PRO A 130 -6.20 -18.45 -15.17
CA PRO A 130 -6.51 -19.09 -16.43
C PRO A 130 -5.52 -20.24 -16.64
N GLU A 131 -6.04 -21.44 -16.92
CA GLU A 131 -5.19 -22.54 -17.33
C GLU A 131 -4.40 -22.08 -18.55
N LYS A 132 -3.08 -22.32 -18.53
CA LYS A 132 -2.24 -22.02 -19.69
C LYS A 132 -2.80 -22.83 -20.86
N THR A 133 -3.44 -22.16 -21.81
CA THR A 133 -3.72 -22.75 -23.12
C THR A 133 -2.38 -23.19 -23.69
N LYS A 134 -2.19 -24.52 -23.78
CA LYS A 134 -1.05 -25.13 -24.46
C LYS A 134 -1.02 -24.74 -25.93
#